data_AF-A0A7W4E6M0-F1
#
_entry.id   AF-A0A7W4E6M0-F1
#
_cell.length_a   1.000
_cell.length_b   1.000
_cell.length_c   1.000
_cell.angle_alpha   90.00
_cell.angle_beta   90.00
_cell.angle_gamma   90.00
#
_symmetry.space_group_name_H-M   'P 1'
#
loop_
_entity.id
_entity.type
_entity.pdbx_description
1 polymer ?
#
loop_
_entity_poly.entity_id
_entity_poly.type
_entity_poly.pdbx_seq_one_letter_code
_entity_poly.pdbx_strand_id
1 'polypeptide(L)' 'MKKEKTSTEKLTINQKLEQLDQQIEWFYGEDFSLEQAAEKYQAAATAAKDIESDLSEIKNQIEIIDRDFSKE' A
#
# COMPACT_ATOMS: atom_id res chain seq x y z
N MET A 1 -15.05 -30.40 -5.39
CA MET A 1 -14.80 -29.11 -6.07
C MET A 1 -14.45 -28.10 -4.99
N LYS A 2 -13.20 -27.58 -5.01
CA LYS A 2 -12.65 -26.74 -3.96
C LYS A 2 -13.36 -25.38 -3.96
N LYS A 3 -13.76 -24.91 -2.77
CA LYS A 3 -14.34 -23.60 -2.50
C LYS A 3 -13.21 -22.59 -2.35
N GLU A 4 -13.26 -21.45 -3.03
CA GLU A 4 -12.53 -20.22 -2.66
C GLU A 4 -13.29 -19.05 -3.31
N LYS A 5 -14.35 -18.54 -2.68
CA LYS A 5 -14.32 -17.36 -1.80
C LYS A 5 -13.41 -16.25 -2.35
N THR A 6 -13.93 -15.53 -3.35
CA THR A 6 -13.57 -14.14 -3.64
C THR A 6 -13.99 -13.25 -2.46
N SER A 7 -13.18 -13.25 -1.41
CA SER A 7 -13.18 -12.19 -0.41
C SER A 7 -12.04 -11.27 -0.80
N THR A 8 -12.35 -10.11 -1.38
CA THR A 8 -11.39 -9.03 -1.54
C THR A 8 -11.07 -8.51 -0.14
N GLU A 9 -10.24 -9.24 0.59
CA GLU A 9 -9.78 -8.81 1.91
C GLU A 9 -8.91 -7.57 1.69
N LYS A 10 -9.29 -6.46 2.32
CA LYS A 10 -8.56 -5.20 2.23
C LYS A 10 -7.16 -5.46 2.80
N LEU A 11 -6.14 -5.33 1.97
CA LEU A 11 -4.75 -5.54 2.37
C LEU A 11 -4.41 -4.64 3.55
N THR A 12 -3.65 -5.17 4.51
CA THR A 12 -3.11 -4.36 5.61
C THR A 12 -2.01 -3.44 5.09
N ILE A 13 -1.70 -2.35 5.81
CA ILE A 13 -0.61 -1.42 5.42
C ILE A 13 0.72 -2.16 5.25
N ASN A 14 1.05 -3.10 6.14
CA ASN A 14 2.28 -3.90 6.02
C ASN A 14 2.30 -4.73 4.73
N GLN A 15 1.16 -5.34 4.35
CA GLN A 15 1.06 -6.09 3.10
C GLN A 15 1.17 -5.18 1.88
N LYS A 16 0.60 -3.96 1.94
CA LYS A 16 0.75 -2.97 0.86
C LYS A 16 2.20 -2.52 0.71
N LEU A 17 2.89 -2.27 1.83
CA LEU A 17 4.32 -1.95 1.85
C LEU A 17 5.16 -3.07 1.24
N GLU A 18 4.90 -4.33 1.60
CA GLU A 18 5.60 -5.49 1.02
C GLU A 18 5.34 -5.61 -0.49
N GLN A 19 4.11 -5.36 -0.95
CA GLN A 19 3.81 -5.34 -2.38
C GLN A 19 4.52 -4.21 -3.12
N LEU A 20 4.61 -3.02 -2.52
CA LEU A 20 5.36 -1.90 -3.09
C LEU A 20 6.85 -2.25 -3.18
N ASP A 21 7.41 -2.89 -2.16
CA ASP A 21 8.82 -3.32 -2.14
C ASP A 21 9.10 -4.31 -3.29
N GLN A 22 8.24 -5.31 -3.47
CA GLN A 22 8.34 -6.26 -4.60
C GLN A 22 8.23 -5.58 -5.97
N GLN A 23 7.36 -4.57 -6.09
CA GLN A 23 7.23 -3.80 -7.33
C GLN A 23 8.50 -2.98 -7.62
N ILE A 24 9.15 -2.48 -6.57
CA ILE A 24 10.40 -1.74 -6.66
C ILE A 24 11.58 -2.68 -6.97
N GLU A 25 11.64 -3.87 -6.38
CA GLU A 25 12.67 -4.89 -6.65
C GLU A 25 12.78 -5.23 -8.14
N TRP A 26 11.65 -5.28 -8.86
CA TRP A 26 11.66 -5.53 -10.30
C TRP A 26 12.52 -4.52 -11.08
N PHE A 27 12.62 -3.27 -10.63
CA PHE A 27 13.47 -2.25 -11.27
C PHE A 27 14.97 -2.51 -11.11
N TYR A 28 15.35 -3.32 -10.12
CA TYR A 28 16.74 -3.73 -9.86
C TYR A 28 17.02 -5.16 -10.36
N GLY A 29 16.03 -5.84 -10.93
CA GLY A 29 16.12 -7.20 -11.42
C GLY A 29 16.66 -7.32 -12.85
N GLU A 30 17.07 -8.53 -13.21
CA GLU A 30 17.58 -8.84 -14.55
C GLU A 30 16.47 -8.81 -15.64
N ASP A 31 15.20 -8.97 -15.24
CA ASP A 31 14.01 -8.86 -16.10
C ASP A 31 13.58 -7.40 -16.38
N PHE A 32 14.39 -6.42 -16.01
CA PHE A 32 14.08 -5.02 -16.27
C PHE A 32 14.00 -4.74 -17.78
N SER A 33 12.89 -4.12 -18.21
CA SER A 33 12.73 -3.59 -19.55
C SER A 33 12.16 -2.18 -19.54
N LEU A 34 12.76 -1.29 -20.32
CA LEU A 34 12.33 0.10 -20.43
C LEU A 34 10.88 0.22 -20.94
N GLU A 35 10.44 -0.70 -21.80
CA GLU A 35 9.08 -0.73 -22.34
C GLU A 35 8.03 -0.93 -21.23
N GLN A 36 8.37 -1.73 -20.21
CA GLN A 36 7.48 -2.02 -19.07
C GLN A 36 7.69 -1.04 -17.91
N ALA A 37 8.79 -0.28 -17.90
CA ALA A 37 9.18 0.59 -16.81
C ALA A 37 8.12 1.66 -16.50
N ALA A 38 7.50 2.26 -17.52
CA ALA A 38 6.46 3.26 -17.32
C ALA A 38 5.22 2.70 -16.62
N GLU A 39 4.73 1.54 -17.06
CA GLU A 39 3.56 0.88 -16.47
C GLU A 39 3.86 0.42 -15.03
N LYS A 40 5.00 -0.23 -14.82
CA LYS A 40 5.45 -0.68 -13.50
C LYS A 40 5.63 0.50 -12.54
N TYR A 41 6.16 1.62 -13.03
CA TYR A 41 6.36 2.81 -12.22
C TYR A 41 5.02 3.41 -11.81
N GLN A 42 4.07 3.50 -12.74
CA GLN A 42 2.73 4.00 -12.45
C GLN A 42 2.02 3.10 -11.43
N ALA A 43 2.18 1.77 -11.51
CA ALA A 43 1.65 0.84 -10.54
C ALA A 43 2.26 1.07 -9.14
N ALA A 44 3.60 1.17 -9.05
CA ALA A 44 4.30 1.43 -7.79
C ALA A 44 3.94 2.79 -7.19
N ALA A 45 3.86 3.85 -8.01
CA ALA A 45 3.45 5.18 -7.58
C ALA A 45 2.01 5.19 -7.06
N THR A 46 1.11 4.41 -7.68
CA THR A 46 -0.27 4.27 -7.22
C THR A 46 -0.34 3.55 -5.88
N ALA A 47 0.42 2.45 -5.71
CA ALA A 47 0.50 1.72 -4.45
C ALA A 47 1.08 2.58 -3.32
N ALA A 48 2.15 3.34 -3.59
CA ALA A 48 2.73 4.29 -2.64
C ALA A 48 1.71 5.35 -2.19
N LYS A 49 0.98 5.95 -3.14
CA LYS A 49 -0.04 6.97 -2.83
C LYS A 49 -1.18 6.41 -1.97
N ASP A 50 -1.58 5.17 -2.22
CA ASP A 50 -2.62 4.50 -1.42
C ASP A 50 -2.14 4.24 0.02
N ILE A 51 -0.88 3.83 0.20
CA ILE A 51 -0.24 3.67 1.51
C ILE A 51 -0.15 5.02 2.25
N GLU A 52 0.26 6.09 1.58
CA GLU A 52 0.29 7.43 2.15
C GLU A 52 -1.09 7.89 2.64
N SER A 53 -2.14 7.58 1.87
CA SER A 53 -3.52 7.88 2.24
C SER A 53 -3.94 7.13 3.50
N ASP A 54 -3.67 5.83 3.56
CA ASP A 54 -3.99 5.00 4.73
C ASP A 54 -3.24 5.46 5.99
N LEU A 55 -1.95 5.79 5.87
CA LEU A 55 -1.15 6.30 6.99
C LEU A 55 -1.65 7.68 7.48
N SER A 56 -2.05 8.55 6.56
CA SER A 56 -2.65 9.84 6.90
C SER A 56 -3.98 9.68 7.64
N GLU A 57 -4.80 8.72 7.23
CA GLU A 57 -6.05 8.40 7.91
C GLU A 57 -5.81 7.91 9.34
N ILE A 58 -4.84 7.00 9.54
CA ILE A 58 -4.45 6.53 10.87
C ILE A 58 -3.95 7.69 11.74
N LYS A 59 -3.09 8.55 11.20
CA LYS A 59 -2.60 9.73 11.92
C LYS A 59 -3.76 10.61 12.40
N ASN A 60 -4.73 10.88 11.53
CA ASN A 60 -5.90 11.68 11.87
C ASN A 60 -6.73 11.02 12.99
N GLN A 61 -6.95 9.70 12.92
CA GLN A 61 -7.64 8.96 13.97
C GLN A 61 -6.93 9.08 15.32
N ILE A 62 -5.59 8.99 15.35
CA ILE A 62 -4.80 9.16 16.57
C ILE A 62 -4.94 10.57 17.15
N GLU A 63 -4.85 11.62 16.31
CA GLU A 63 -4.99 13.02 16.73
C GLU A 63 -6.38 13.32 17.32
N ILE A 64 -7.44 12.73 16.76
CA ILE A 64 -8.80 12.85 17.30
C ILE A 64 -8.88 12.22 18.69
N ILE A 65 -8.35 11.01 18.84
CA ILE A 65 -8.35 10.27 20.10
C ILE A 65 -7.57 11.04 21.18
N ASP A 66 -6.37 11.53 20.88
CA ASP A 66 -5.54 12.33 21.80
C ASP A 66 -6.27 13.58 22.29
N ARG A 67 -6.93 14.30 21.36
CA ARG A 67 -7.70 15.49 21.68
C ARG A 67 -8.93 15.19 22.54
N ASP A 68 -9.56 14.03 22.38
CA ASP A 68 -10.71 13.66 23.22
C ASP A 68 -10.29 13.28 24.64
N PHE A 69 -9.15 12.60 24.82
CA PHE A 69 -8.58 12.34 26.15
C PHE A 69 -8.00 13.59 26.84
N SER A 70 -7.55 14.58 26.08
CA SER A 70 -7.03 15.84 26.63
C SER A 70 -8.10 16.81 27.14
N LYS A 71 -9.40 16.49 26.98
CA LYS A 71 -10.52 17.30 27.47
C LYS A 71 -11.07 16.85 28.82
N GLU A 72 -10.54 15.76 29.38
CA GLU A 72 -10.86 15.27 30.74
C GLU A 72 -9.95 15.91 31.81
#